data_AF-A0A5C2SEK5-F1
#
_entry.id   AF-A0A5C2SEK5-F1
#
_cell.length_a   1.000
_cell.length_b   1.000
_cell.length_c   1.000
_cell.angle_alpha   90.00
_cell.angle_beta   90.00
_cell.angle_gamma   90.00
#
_symmetry.space_group_name_H-M   'P 1'
#
loop_
_entity.id
_entity.type
_entity.pdbx_description
1 polymer ?
#
loop_
_entity_poly.entity_id
_entity_poly.type
_entity_poly.pdbx_seq_one_letter_code
_entity_poly.pdbx_strand_id
1 'polypeptide(L)'
;MSGLVIPLLPFEKYIIGHAVLCVIGFLGLLPLGALLARYTRTYSPAWFTAHWIVQFAIAGPVIITGVALGIHAVVLAQSGGTNDVHKKWGITIFVLYLAQLAVGATIHYYKPRAWAKGEGRRPFQNYFHAVFGLLIIAFAMFQVRTGFRSEWPAQTGRGPISNGANVFWYVWIILLAIAYFAGLALLFRQFRLEQEARKNNWTEMKQPIAHEGQPSTATDAKTN
;
A
#
# COMPACT_ATOMS: atom_id res chain seq x y z
N MET A 1 -26.69 38.30 -9.62
CA MET A 1 -25.62 38.49 -10.62
C MET A 1 -25.23 37.12 -11.14
N SER A 2 -25.62 36.76 -12.36
CA SER A 2 -25.17 35.51 -12.97
C SER A 2 -23.69 35.66 -13.32
N GLY A 3 -22.82 35.09 -12.49
CA GLY A 3 -21.38 35.15 -12.71
C GLY A 3 -21.01 34.47 -14.04
N LEU A 4 -20.09 35.08 -14.78
CA LEU A 4 -19.53 34.53 -16.01
C LEU A 4 -18.93 33.14 -15.71
N VAL A 5 -19.55 32.08 -16.24
CA VAL A 5 -19.03 30.71 -16.11
C VAL A 5 -18.03 30.47 -17.23
N ILE A 6 -16.73 30.49 -16.90
CA ILE A 6 -15.67 30.17 -17.87
C ILE A 6 -15.57 28.64 -17.95
N PRO A 7 -15.87 28.02 -19.11
CA PRO A 7 -15.80 26.57 -19.26
C PRO A 7 -14.38 26.04 -19.06
N LEU A 8 -14.27 24.77 -18.68
CA LEU A 8 -12.98 24.10 -18.53
C LEU A 8 -12.36 23.79 -19.91
N LEU A 9 -11.09 24.15 -20.07
CA LEU A 9 -10.27 23.75 -21.20
C LEU A 9 -10.00 22.23 -21.13
N PRO A 10 -9.66 21.59 -22.26
CA PRO A 10 -9.42 20.15 -22.31
C PRO A 10 -8.39 19.67 -21.26
N PHE A 11 -7.21 20.30 -21.18
CA PHE A 11 -6.16 19.89 -20.23
C PHE A 11 -6.59 20.05 -18.77
N GLU A 12 -7.41 21.06 -18.43
CA GLU A 12 -7.92 21.28 -17.08
C GLU A 12 -8.85 20.14 -16.63
N LYS A 13 -9.65 19.58 -17.56
CA LYS A 13 -10.48 18.40 -17.28
C LYS A 13 -9.61 17.19 -16.92
N TYR A 14 -8.48 17.02 -17.61
CA TYR A 14 -7.51 15.96 -17.28
C TYR A 14 -6.79 16.21 -15.95
N ILE A 15 -6.46 17.46 -15.60
CA ILE A 15 -5.94 17.82 -14.27
C ILE A 15 -6.94 17.46 -13.18
N ILE A 16 -8.24 17.74 -13.39
CA ILE A 16 -9.29 17.34 -12.44
C ILE A 16 -9.38 15.83 -12.32
N GLY A 17 -9.37 15.09 -13.44
CA GLY A 17 -9.37 13.64 -13.44
C GLY A 17 -8.16 13.05 -12.69
N HIS A 18 -6.97 13.59 -12.95
CA HIS A 18 -5.74 13.28 -12.20
C HIS A 18 -5.93 13.50 -10.70
N ALA A 19 -6.38 14.69 -10.30
CA ALA A 19 -6.55 15.06 -8.90
C ALA A 19 -7.55 14.13 -8.18
N VAL A 20 -8.70 13.85 -8.78
CA VAL A 20 -9.72 12.96 -8.21
C VAL A 20 -9.17 11.55 -8.01
N LEU A 21 -8.58 10.95 -9.06
CA LEU A 21 -8.08 9.59 -8.99
C LEU A 21 -6.87 9.46 -8.06
N CYS A 22 -5.97 10.45 -8.04
CA CYS A 22 -4.84 10.45 -7.11
C CYS A 22 -5.27 10.67 -5.66
N VAL A 23 -6.30 11.48 -5.38
CA VAL A 23 -6.88 11.57 -4.03
C VAL A 23 -7.49 10.24 -3.62
N ILE A 24 -8.32 9.63 -4.47
CA ILE A 24 -8.93 8.32 -4.16
C ILE A 24 -7.85 7.26 -3.92
N GLY A 25 -6.87 7.17 -4.82
CA GLY A 25 -5.77 6.21 -4.74
C GLY A 25 -4.87 6.44 -3.52
N PHE A 26 -4.22 7.59 -3.44
CA PHE A 26 -3.18 7.86 -2.45
C PHE A 26 -3.71 8.27 -1.07
N LEU A 27 -4.83 8.98 -0.98
CA LEU A 27 -5.39 9.44 0.30
C LEU A 27 -6.46 8.50 0.83
N GLY A 28 -7.14 7.75 -0.04
CA GLY A 28 -8.17 6.78 0.33
C GLY A 28 -7.65 5.36 0.41
N LEU A 29 -7.36 4.77 -0.75
CA LEU A 29 -7.11 3.34 -0.89
C LEU A 29 -5.80 2.89 -0.24
N LEU A 30 -4.69 3.64 -0.39
CA LEU A 30 -3.42 3.24 0.23
C LEU A 30 -3.46 3.23 1.77
N PRO A 31 -3.99 4.27 2.45
CA PRO A 31 -4.20 4.24 3.89
C PRO A 31 -5.19 3.16 4.32
N LEU A 32 -6.28 2.96 3.56
CA LEU A 32 -7.24 1.89 3.82
C LEU A 32 -6.56 0.52 3.81
N GLY A 33 -5.75 0.21 2.79
CA GLY A 33 -5.00 -1.04 2.71
C GLY A 33 -4.02 -1.22 3.88
N ALA A 34 -3.36 -0.14 4.30
CA ALA A 34 -2.45 -0.16 5.45
C ALA A 34 -3.18 -0.42 6.78
N LEU A 35 -4.31 0.27 7.01
CA LEU A 35 -5.15 0.07 8.18
C LEU A 35 -5.79 -1.32 8.19
N LEU A 36 -6.29 -1.80 7.04
CA LEU A 36 -6.83 -3.15 6.90
C LEU A 36 -5.81 -4.19 7.38
N ALA A 37 -4.57 -4.13 6.90
CA ALA A 37 -3.53 -5.05 7.34
C ALA A 37 -3.18 -4.88 8.82
N ARG A 38 -3.22 -3.64 9.36
CA ARG A 38 -2.94 -3.38 10.77
C ARG A 38 -3.99 -4.00 11.70
N TYR A 39 -5.26 -3.83 11.38
CA TYR A 39 -6.38 -4.22 12.24
C TYR A 39 -6.78 -5.68 12.10
N THR A 40 -6.59 -6.30 10.93
CA THR A 40 -7.12 -7.65 10.68
C THR A 40 -6.08 -8.77 10.81
N ARG A 41 -4.77 -8.45 10.75
CA ARG A 41 -3.68 -9.45 10.73
C ARG A 41 -3.70 -10.43 11.90
N THR A 42 -4.15 -10.00 13.08
CA THR A 42 -4.20 -10.85 14.29
C THR A 42 -5.50 -11.63 14.45
N TYR A 43 -6.46 -11.46 13.54
CA TYR A 43 -7.82 -12.00 13.64
C TYR A 43 -8.20 -12.92 12.48
N SER A 44 -7.66 -12.69 11.28
CA SER A 44 -8.02 -13.49 10.10
C SER A 44 -6.80 -13.76 9.22
N PRO A 45 -6.59 -14.99 8.72
CA PRO A 45 -5.53 -15.28 7.77
C PRO A 45 -5.75 -14.60 6.41
N ALA A 46 -7.00 -14.19 6.10
CA ALA A 46 -7.35 -13.50 4.86
C ALA A 46 -6.82 -12.05 4.81
N TRP A 47 -6.23 -11.52 5.90
CA TRP A 47 -5.71 -10.15 5.96
C TRP A 47 -4.77 -9.83 4.80
N PHE A 48 -3.90 -10.77 4.41
CA PHE A 48 -2.93 -10.55 3.36
C PHE A 48 -3.62 -10.47 2.01
N THR A 49 -4.55 -11.38 1.72
CA THR A 49 -5.33 -11.39 0.49
C THR A 49 -6.09 -10.08 0.32
N ALA A 50 -6.81 -9.67 1.36
CA ALA A 50 -7.53 -8.41 1.34
C ALA A 50 -6.59 -7.20 1.20
N HIS A 51 -5.42 -7.21 1.87
CA HIS A 51 -4.43 -6.14 1.76
C HIS A 51 -3.90 -5.99 0.33
N TRP A 52 -3.39 -7.05 -0.30
CA TRP A 52 -2.82 -6.92 -1.63
C TRP A 52 -3.90 -6.63 -2.69
N ILE A 53 -5.14 -7.12 -2.54
CA ILE A 53 -6.24 -6.74 -3.44
C ILE A 53 -6.48 -5.23 -3.38
N VAL A 54 -6.60 -4.66 -2.18
CA VAL A 54 -6.81 -3.21 -2.03
C VAL A 54 -5.62 -2.43 -2.60
N GLN A 55 -4.39 -2.81 -2.27
CA GLN A 55 -3.19 -2.08 -2.68
C GLN A 55 -2.86 -2.24 -4.16
N PHE A 56 -2.98 -3.42 -4.74
CA PHE A 56 -2.55 -3.70 -6.11
C PHE A 56 -3.74 -3.70 -7.07
N ALA A 57 -4.72 -4.59 -6.84
CA ALA A 57 -5.79 -4.83 -7.80
C ALA A 57 -6.77 -3.65 -7.92
N ILE A 58 -6.98 -2.90 -6.83
CA ILE A 58 -7.89 -1.75 -6.81
C ILE A 58 -7.11 -0.43 -6.90
N ALA A 59 -6.18 -0.17 -5.97
CA ALA A 59 -5.45 1.10 -5.97
C ALA A 59 -4.49 1.24 -7.16
N GLY A 60 -3.90 0.16 -7.66
CA GLY A 60 -3.02 0.16 -8.82
C GLY A 60 -3.65 0.80 -10.05
N PRO A 61 -4.74 0.26 -10.61
CA PRO A 61 -5.43 0.84 -11.76
C PRO A 61 -5.85 2.29 -11.55
N VAL A 62 -6.36 2.62 -10.36
CA VAL A 62 -6.79 3.99 -10.02
C VAL A 62 -5.61 4.96 -10.03
N ILE A 63 -4.50 4.63 -9.38
CA ILE A 63 -3.30 5.46 -9.30
C ILE A 63 -2.63 5.59 -10.66
N ILE A 64 -2.47 4.48 -11.39
CA ILE A 64 -1.87 4.48 -12.73
C ILE A 64 -2.66 5.40 -13.66
N THR A 65 -3.99 5.26 -13.66
CA THR A 65 -4.87 6.12 -14.46
C THR A 65 -4.73 7.57 -14.03
N GLY A 66 -4.79 7.88 -12.73
CA GLY A 66 -4.62 9.24 -12.22
C GLY A 66 -3.31 9.87 -12.67
N VAL A 67 -2.19 9.17 -12.51
CA VAL A 67 -0.86 9.65 -12.94
C VAL A 67 -0.80 9.84 -14.45
N ALA A 68 -1.35 8.90 -15.23
CA ALA A 68 -1.40 8.99 -16.69
C ALA A 68 -2.18 10.22 -17.17
N LEU A 69 -3.32 10.56 -16.52
CA LEU A 69 -4.07 11.78 -16.83
C LEU A 69 -3.27 13.04 -16.53
N GLY A 70 -2.47 13.04 -15.46
CA GLY A 70 -1.60 14.18 -15.11
C GLY A 70 -0.51 14.40 -16.17
N ILE A 71 0.13 13.33 -16.62
CA ILE A 71 1.13 13.38 -17.70
C ILE A 71 0.46 13.85 -19.01
N HIS A 72 -0.72 13.32 -19.33
CA HIS A 72 -1.45 13.72 -20.54
C HIS A 72 -1.85 15.20 -20.51
N ALA A 73 -2.26 15.72 -19.35
CA ALA A 73 -2.58 17.13 -19.18
C ALA A 73 -1.37 18.04 -19.47
N VAL A 74 -0.16 17.64 -19.07
CA VAL A 74 1.09 18.38 -19.38
C VAL A 74 1.32 18.45 -20.88
N VAL A 75 1.14 17.33 -21.59
CA VAL A 75 1.29 17.27 -23.05
C VAL A 75 0.28 18.19 -23.73
N LEU A 76 -0.99 18.15 -23.32
CA LEU A 76 -2.05 18.98 -23.90
C LEU A 76 -1.87 20.47 -23.59
N ALA A 77 -1.41 20.82 -22.40
CA ALA A 77 -1.18 22.20 -21.99
C ALA A 77 0.05 22.82 -22.67
N GLN A 78 0.88 22.00 -23.36
CA GLN A 78 2.20 22.38 -23.87
C GLN A 78 3.05 23.09 -22.79
N SER A 79 2.85 22.74 -21.51
CA SER A 79 3.42 23.45 -20.36
C SER A 79 4.89 23.11 -20.10
N GLY A 80 5.58 22.53 -21.09
CA GLY A 80 6.93 22.01 -21.00
C GLY A 80 7.00 20.60 -20.41
N GLY A 81 8.21 20.18 -20.04
CA GLY A 81 8.45 18.88 -19.38
C GLY A 81 7.98 18.83 -17.93
N THR A 82 8.15 17.69 -17.28
CA THR A 82 7.80 17.42 -15.87
C THR A 82 8.79 18.04 -14.88
N ASN A 83 9.17 19.31 -15.11
CA ASN A 83 10.36 19.91 -14.50
C ASN A 83 10.13 20.67 -13.20
N ASP A 84 8.88 20.94 -12.81
CA ASP A 84 8.58 21.52 -11.49
C ASP A 84 8.61 20.46 -10.37
N VAL A 85 8.56 20.97 -9.14
CA VAL A 85 8.68 20.20 -7.92
C VAL A 85 7.52 19.21 -7.75
N HIS A 86 6.28 19.59 -8.05
CA HIS A 86 5.12 18.72 -7.90
C HIS A 86 5.21 17.53 -8.84
N LYS A 87 5.53 17.79 -10.12
CA LYS A 87 5.65 16.73 -11.14
C LYS A 87 6.78 15.75 -10.84
N LYS A 88 7.97 16.23 -10.45
CA LYS A 88 9.13 15.38 -10.08
C LYS A 88 8.82 14.49 -8.88
N TRP A 89 8.27 15.05 -7.81
CA TRP A 89 7.92 14.28 -6.63
C TRP A 89 6.74 13.33 -6.88
N GLY A 90 5.75 13.73 -7.68
CA GLY A 90 4.65 12.87 -8.10
C GLY A 90 5.15 11.61 -8.82
N ILE A 91 6.05 11.76 -9.80
CA ILE A 91 6.68 10.64 -10.50
C ILE A 91 7.50 9.78 -9.53
N THR A 92 8.28 10.43 -8.65
CA THR A 92 9.10 9.73 -7.65
C THR A 92 8.23 8.85 -6.75
N ILE A 93 7.15 9.40 -6.17
CA ILE A 93 6.23 8.66 -5.30
C ILE A 93 5.53 7.54 -6.05
N PHE A 94 5.16 7.76 -7.32
CA PHE A 94 4.57 6.70 -8.15
C PHE A 94 5.54 5.54 -8.36
N VAL A 95 6.81 5.82 -8.67
CA VAL A 95 7.86 4.78 -8.79
C VAL A 95 8.09 4.09 -7.46
N LEU A 96 8.16 4.82 -6.34
CA LEU A 96 8.30 4.23 -5.00
C LEU A 96 7.10 3.35 -4.64
N TYR A 97 5.90 3.72 -5.05
CA TYR A 97 4.69 2.90 -4.90
C TYR A 97 4.80 1.58 -5.67
N LEU A 98 5.22 1.60 -6.94
CA LEU A 98 5.46 0.37 -7.71
C LEU A 98 6.56 -0.49 -7.07
N ALA A 99 7.64 0.13 -6.60
CA ALA A 99 8.70 -0.56 -5.87
C ALA A 99 8.18 -1.22 -4.58
N GLN A 100 7.31 -0.52 -3.84
CA GLN A 100 6.68 -1.04 -2.63
C GLN A 100 5.78 -2.25 -2.91
N LEU A 101 5.04 -2.25 -4.02
CA LEU A 101 4.27 -3.40 -4.48
C LEU A 101 5.19 -4.60 -4.81
N ALA A 102 6.29 -4.35 -5.53
CA ALA A 102 7.28 -5.38 -5.86
C ALA A 102 7.95 -5.97 -4.61
N VAL A 103 8.31 -5.12 -3.64
CA VAL A 103 8.83 -5.56 -2.33
C VAL A 103 7.80 -6.43 -1.61
N GLY A 104 6.54 -5.99 -1.55
CA GLY A 104 5.46 -6.78 -0.94
C GLY A 104 5.28 -8.14 -1.61
N ALA A 105 5.26 -8.18 -2.95
CA ALA A 105 5.16 -9.42 -3.71
C ALA A 105 6.36 -10.35 -3.44
N THR A 106 7.57 -9.79 -3.35
CA THR A 106 8.79 -10.57 -3.07
C THR A 106 8.78 -11.17 -1.68
N ILE A 107 8.33 -10.42 -0.68
CA ILE A 107 8.22 -10.90 0.71
C ILE A 107 7.21 -12.04 0.83
N HIS A 108 6.07 -11.95 0.13
CA HIS A 108 4.95 -12.85 0.36
C HIS A 108 4.84 -14.03 -0.62
N TYR A 109 5.29 -13.88 -1.86
CA TYR A 109 5.22 -14.93 -2.88
C TYR A 109 6.58 -15.59 -3.15
N TYR A 110 7.63 -14.79 -3.41
CA TYR A 110 8.93 -15.36 -3.80
C TYR A 110 9.76 -15.87 -2.62
N LYS A 111 9.63 -15.24 -1.44
CA LYS A 111 10.29 -15.64 -0.18
C LYS A 111 11.75 -16.08 -0.37
N PRO A 112 12.66 -15.19 -0.85
CA PRO A 112 14.04 -15.57 -1.13
C PRO A 112 14.73 -16.20 0.08
N ARG A 113 15.37 -17.36 -0.10
CA ARG A 113 16.07 -18.10 0.98
C ARG A 113 17.10 -17.24 1.71
N ALA A 114 17.77 -16.33 0.99
CA ALA A 114 18.72 -15.38 1.57
C ALA A 114 18.08 -14.45 2.63
N TRP A 115 16.78 -14.19 2.53
CA TRP A 115 16.02 -13.32 3.44
C TRP A 115 15.31 -14.09 4.55
N ALA A 116 15.36 -15.42 4.52
CA ALA A 116 14.91 -16.30 5.60
C ALA A 116 16.01 -16.52 6.67
N LYS A 117 17.19 -15.92 6.48
CA LYS A 117 18.31 -16.00 7.42
C LYS A 117 18.02 -15.11 8.64
N GLY A 118 17.61 -15.73 9.73
CA GLY A 118 17.35 -15.07 11.01
C GLY A 118 16.61 -16.01 11.93
N GLU A 119 17.34 -16.70 12.81
CA GLU A 119 16.74 -17.59 13.80
C GLU A 119 15.83 -16.77 14.73
N GLY A 120 14.54 -17.12 14.74
CA GLY A 120 13.60 -16.68 15.78
C GLY A 120 13.04 -15.25 15.72
N ARG A 121 13.45 -14.40 14.77
CA ARG A 121 12.95 -13.00 14.65
C ARG A 121 12.24 -12.75 13.32
N ARG A 122 11.25 -11.84 13.34
CA ARG A 122 10.57 -11.42 12.10
C ARG A 122 11.61 -10.82 11.14
N PRO A 123 11.68 -11.26 9.89
CA PRO A 123 12.71 -10.80 8.97
C PRO A 123 12.64 -9.28 8.72
N PHE A 124 13.81 -8.62 8.65
CA PHE A 124 13.97 -7.16 8.54
C PHE A 124 13.11 -6.53 7.43
N GLN A 125 13.04 -7.18 6.27
CA GLN A 125 12.29 -6.72 5.11
C GLN A 125 10.80 -6.49 5.39
N ASN A 126 10.22 -7.16 6.38
CA ASN A 126 8.84 -6.91 6.79
C ASN A 126 8.67 -5.56 7.49
N TYR A 127 9.64 -5.19 8.33
CA TYR A 127 9.65 -3.89 9.00
C TYR A 127 9.93 -2.78 7.98
N PHE A 128 10.90 -3.01 7.10
CA PHE A 128 11.18 -2.12 5.98
C PHE A 128 9.91 -1.89 5.14
N HIS A 129 9.22 -2.95 4.70
CA HIS A 129 7.99 -2.83 3.92
C HIS A 129 6.92 -2.00 4.65
N ALA A 130 6.72 -2.23 5.95
CA ALA A 130 5.74 -1.45 6.72
C ALA A 130 6.11 0.03 6.83
N VAL A 131 7.36 0.34 7.20
CA VAL A 131 7.82 1.74 7.38
C VAL A 131 7.88 2.46 6.04
N PHE A 132 8.44 1.83 5.01
CA PHE A 132 8.55 2.40 3.67
C PHE A 132 7.17 2.71 3.08
N GLY A 133 6.19 1.81 3.27
CA GLY A 133 4.80 2.07 2.87
C GLY A 133 4.17 3.27 3.57
N LEU A 134 4.43 3.46 4.87
CA LEU A 134 3.95 4.63 5.61
C LEU A 134 4.60 5.94 5.12
N LEU A 135 5.89 5.91 4.79
CA LEU A 135 6.58 7.08 4.24
C LEU A 135 6.00 7.47 2.87
N ILE A 136 5.70 6.49 2.01
CA ILE A 136 5.04 6.74 0.72
C ILE A 136 3.68 7.42 0.94
N ILE A 137 2.86 6.92 1.88
CA ILE A 137 1.58 7.53 2.23
C ILE A 137 1.79 8.98 2.71
N ALA A 138 2.73 9.21 3.63
CA ALA A 138 3.02 10.55 4.14
C ALA A 138 3.48 11.53 3.05
N PHE A 139 4.36 11.10 2.15
CA PHE A 139 4.79 11.92 1.01
C PHE A 139 3.66 12.17 0.02
N ALA A 140 2.78 11.19 -0.22
CA ALA A 140 1.62 11.37 -1.09
C ALA A 140 0.60 12.36 -0.50
N MET A 141 0.39 12.33 0.83
CA MET A 141 -0.42 13.32 1.54
C MET A 141 0.12 14.73 1.32
N PHE A 142 1.43 14.94 1.49
CA PHE A 142 2.07 16.22 1.20
C PHE A 142 1.92 16.63 -0.26
N GLN A 143 2.12 15.70 -1.20
CA GLN A 143 2.00 15.98 -2.63
C GLN A 143 0.58 16.42 -3.03
N VAL A 144 -0.46 15.75 -2.54
CA VAL A 144 -1.84 16.18 -2.81
C VAL A 144 -2.07 17.62 -2.33
N ARG A 145 -1.53 17.99 -1.17
CA ARG A 145 -1.63 19.37 -0.68
C ARG A 145 -0.95 20.38 -1.60
N THR A 146 0.25 20.08 -2.06
CA THR A 146 0.93 20.95 -3.04
C THR A 146 0.13 21.07 -4.34
N GLY A 147 -0.52 19.98 -4.77
CA GLY A 147 -1.38 19.92 -5.94
C GLY A 147 -2.52 20.94 -5.90
N PHE A 148 -3.39 20.87 -4.90
CA PHE A 148 -4.55 21.78 -4.85
C PHE A 148 -4.21 23.21 -4.38
N ARG A 149 -3.11 23.41 -3.62
CA ARG A 149 -2.73 24.74 -3.11
C ARG A 149 -1.92 25.56 -4.10
N SER A 150 -1.03 24.91 -4.84
CA SER A 150 0.01 25.60 -5.63
C SER A 150 -0.07 25.21 -7.09
N GLU A 151 -0.13 23.91 -7.39
CA GLU A 151 -0.09 23.42 -8.76
C GLU A 151 -1.36 23.80 -9.53
N TRP A 152 -2.54 23.63 -8.92
CA TRP A 152 -3.81 23.99 -9.55
C TRP A 152 -3.84 25.44 -10.05
N PRO A 153 -3.64 26.47 -9.21
CA PRO A 153 -3.66 27.86 -9.69
C PRO A 153 -2.49 28.15 -10.65
N ALA A 154 -1.31 27.54 -10.45
CA ALA A 154 -0.16 27.76 -11.33
C ALA A 154 -0.36 27.19 -12.74
N GLN A 155 -0.97 26.01 -12.88
CA GLN A 155 -1.14 25.34 -14.18
C GLN A 155 -2.40 25.78 -14.93
N THR A 156 -3.43 26.25 -14.21
CA THR A 156 -4.72 26.61 -14.82
C THR A 156 -4.94 28.11 -14.92
N GLY A 157 -4.17 28.92 -14.19
CA GLY A 157 -4.43 30.35 -14.03
C GLY A 157 -5.75 30.64 -13.28
N ARG A 158 -6.43 29.61 -12.77
CA ARG A 158 -7.66 29.77 -12.01
C ARG A 158 -7.37 30.16 -10.57
N GLY A 159 -8.38 30.74 -9.92
CA GLY A 159 -8.33 31.06 -8.50
C GLY A 159 -8.06 29.82 -7.63
N PRO A 160 -7.64 30.02 -6.37
CA PRO A 160 -7.35 28.93 -5.46
C PRO A 160 -8.59 28.07 -5.20
N ILE A 161 -8.37 26.77 -4.98
CA ILE A 161 -9.41 25.88 -4.46
C ILE A 161 -9.87 26.39 -3.09
N SER A 162 -11.16 26.18 -2.78
CA SER A 162 -11.75 26.60 -1.51
C SER A 162 -10.95 26.07 -0.31
N ASN A 163 -10.93 26.84 0.78
CA ASN A 163 -10.24 26.44 2.00
C ASN A 163 -10.78 25.12 2.59
N GLY A 164 -11.98 24.69 2.21
CA GLY A 164 -12.56 23.39 2.58
C GLY A 164 -11.64 22.20 2.24
N ALA A 165 -10.95 22.25 1.09
CA ALA A 165 -9.98 21.19 0.74
C ALA A 165 -8.81 21.12 1.72
N ASN A 166 -8.33 22.27 2.21
CA ASN A 166 -7.25 22.36 3.18
C ASN A 166 -7.72 21.89 4.58
N VAL A 167 -8.94 22.23 4.98
CA VAL A 167 -9.56 21.74 6.22
C VAL A 167 -9.72 20.22 6.17
N PHE A 168 -10.30 19.69 5.10
CA PHE A 168 -10.44 18.24 4.89
C PHE A 168 -9.09 17.54 4.99
N TRP A 169 -8.05 18.07 4.34
CA TRP A 169 -6.71 17.50 4.37
C TRP A 169 -6.13 17.39 5.78
N TYR A 170 -6.23 18.43 6.61
CA TYR A 170 -5.75 18.40 7.99
C TYR A 170 -6.51 17.37 8.84
N VAL A 171 -7.84 17.42 8.77
CA VAL A 171 -8.70 16.48 9.52
C VAL A 171 -8.38 15.04 9.11
N TRP A 172 -8.20 14.78 7.82
CA TRP A 172 -7.92 13.47 7.28
C TRP A 172 -6.59 12.91 7.76
N ILE A 173 -5.52 13.71 7.75
CA ILE A 173 -4.20 13.28 8.26
C ILE A 173 -4.25 12.97 9.75
N ILE A 174 -4.91 13.82 10.53
CA ILE A 174 -5.05 13.60 11.97
C ILE A 174 -5.82 12.31 12.23
N LEU A 175 -6.94 12.10 11.54
CA LEU A 175 -7.75 10.89 11.64
C LEU A 175 -6.94 9.63 11.29
N LEU A 176 -6.21 9.64 10.18
CA LEU A 176 -5.40 8.51 9.75
C LEU A 176 -4.25 8.23 10.72
N ALA A 177 -3.60 9.27 11.24
CA ALA A 177 -2.56 9.11 12.25
C ALA A 177 -3.14 8.45 13.51
N ILE A 178 -4.23 8.98 14.06
CA ILE A 178 -4.90 8.41 15.24
C ILE A 178 -5.31 6.95 14.99
N ALA A 179 -5.95 6.67 13.86
CA ALA A 179 -6.35 5.30 13.50
C ALA A 179 -5.14 4.36 13.39
N TYR A 180 -4.05 4.80 12.76
CA TYR A 180 -2.87 3.96 12.63
C TYR A 180 -2.20 3.68 13.98
N PHE A 181 -2.01 4.72 14.81
CA PHE A 181 -1.40 4.60 16.13
C PHE A 181 -2.26 3.78 17.10
N ALA A 182 -3.59 3.94 17.07
CA ALA A 182 -4.50 3.08 17.83
C ALA A 182 -4.34 1.60 17.44
N GLY A 183 -4.20 1.32 16.14
CA GLY A 183 -3.91 -0.02 15.65
C GLY A 183 -2.58 -0.62 16.13
N LEU A 184 -1.61 0.19 16.55
CA LEU A 184 -0.34 -0.32 17.11
C LEU A 184 -0.53 -1.03 18.45
N ALA A 185 -1.62 -0.78 19.18
CA ALA A 185 -1.97 -1.56 20.36
C ALA A 185 -2.13 -3.06 20.05
N LEU A 186 -2.45 -3.42 18.80
CA LEU A 186 -2.55 -4.82 18.36
C LEU A 186 -1.19 -5.49 18.14
N LEU A 187 -0.08 -4.74 18.17
CA LEU A 187 1.27 -5.32 18.05
C LEU A 187 1.58 -6.29 19.19
N PHE A 188 1.11 -6.01 20.41
CA PHE A 188 1.32 -6.91 21.54
C PHE A 188 0.74 -8.30 21.26
N ARG A 189 -0.50 -8.32 20.77
CA ARG A 189 -1.16 -9.56 20.35
C ARG A 189 -0.41 -10.22 19.18
N GLN A 190 -0.01 -9.44 18.19
CA GLN A 190 0.72 -9.95 17.03
C GLN A 190 2.03 -10.65 17.45
N PHE A 191 2.84 -10.01 18.29
CA PHE A 191 4.09 -10.59 18.76
C PHE A 191 3.88 -11.84 19.60
N ARG A 192 2.82 -11.88 20.42
CA ARG A 192 2.47 -13.09 21.18
C ARG A 192 2.13 -14.26 20.26
N LEU A 193 1.26 -14.06 19.27
CA LEU A 193 0.88 -15.08 18.30
C LEU A 193 2.08 -15.56 17.47
N GLU A 194 2.96 -14.65 17.05
CA GLU A 194 4.17 -15.01 16.33
C GLU A 194 5.16 -15.80 17.21
N GLN A 195 5.24 -15.51 18.51
CA GLN A 195 6.05 -16.29 19.46
C GLN A 195 5.50 -17.71 19.66
N GLU A 196 4.18 -17.85 19.82
CA GLU A 196 3.49 -19.14 19.97
C GLU A 196 3.67 -20.02 18.72
N ALA A 197 3.45 -19.45 17.53
CA ALA A 197 3.65 -20.16 16.25
C ALA A 197 5.10 -20.66 16.10
N ARG A 198 6.10 -19.88 16.53
CA ARG A 198 7.50 -20.31 16.53
C ARG A 198 7.77 -21.46 17.47
N LYS A 199 7.20 -21.44 18.69
CA LYS A 199 7.36 -22.54 19.65
C LYS A 199 6.78 -23.84 19.10
N ASN A 200 5.59 -23.78 18.49
CA ASN A 200 4.92 -24.96 17.94
C ASN A 200 5.71 -25.59 16.78
N ASN A 201 6.20 -24.79 15.84
CA ASN A 201 7.04 -25.29 14.74
C ASN A 201 8.35 -25.94 15.23
N TRP A 202 8.94 -25.39 16.30
CA TRP A 202 10.13 -25.97 16.92
C TRP A 202 9.87 -27.34 17.56
N THR A 203 8.70 -27.51 18.17
CA THR A 203 8.28 -28.80 18.76
C THR A 203 8.04 -29.85 17.68
N GLU A 204 7.39 -29.48 16.57
CA GLU A 204 7.12 -30.39 15.44
C GLU A 204 8.43 -30.91 14.81
N MET A 205 9.42 -30.04 14.56
CA MET A 205 10.73 -30.47 14.05
C MET A 205 11.50 -31.41 14.99
N LYS A 206 11.23 -31.38 16.30
CA LYS A 206 11.89 -32.25 17.29
C LYS A 206 11.20 -33.59 17.47
N GLN A 207 9.96 -33.77 17.00
CA GLN A 207 9.36 -35.09 17.01
C GLN A 207 10.04 -35.97 15.96
N PRO A 208 10.56 -37.16 16.34
CA PRO A 208 11.08 -38.08 15.35
C PRO A 208 9.96 -38.37 14.35
N ILE A 209 10.28 -38.30 13.05
CA ILE A 209 9.39 -38.79 12.00
C ILE A 209 9.16 -40.27 12.34
N ALA A 210 8.01 -40.59 12.91
CA ALA A 210 7.63 -41.96 13.14
C ALA A 210 7.47 -42.57 11.74
N HIS A 211 8.51 -43.25 11.26
CA HIS A 211 8.37 -44.18 10.17
C HIS A 211 7.44 -45.27 10.67
N GLU A 212 6.15 -45.11 10.38
CA GLU A 212 5.14 -46.13 10.55
C GLU A 212 5.41 -47.20 9.48
N GLY A 213 6.48 -47.97 9.69
CA GLY A 213 6.72 -49.20 8.99
C GLY A 213 5.69 -50.19 9.51
N GLN A 214 4.54 -50.28 8.84
CA GLN A 214 3.67 -51.44 8.98
C GLN A 214 4.43 -52.66 8.45
N PRO A 215 4.74 -53.68 9.28
CA PRO A 215 5.21 -54.95 8.74
C PRO A 215 4.03 -55.60 7.99
N SER A 216 4.19 -55.78 6.69
CA SER A 216 3.36 -56.67 5.88
C SER A 216 3.49 -58.08 6.46
N THR A 217 2.42 -58.57 7.07
CA THR A 217 2.29 -59.97 7.46
C THR A 217 2.14 -60.79 6.18
N ALA A 218 3.27 -61.25 5.62
CA ALA A 218 3.29 -62.33 4.67
C ALA A 218 2.88 -63.61 5.42
N THR A 219 1.72 -64.14 5.07
CA THR A 219 1.21 -65.41 5.59
C THR A 219 2.03 -66.54 5.00
N ASP A 220 2.72 -67.26 5.88
CA ASP A 220 3.47 -68.47 5.58
C ASP A 220 2.59 -69.55 4.92
N ALA A 221 3.14 -70.10 3.83
CA ALA A 221 2.71 -71.37 3.28
C ALA A 221 3.03 -72.50 4.29
N LYS A 222 2.05 -73.36 4.58
CA LYS A 222 2.30 -74.70 5.12
C LYS A 222 1.67 -75.74 4.21
N THR A 223 2.56 -76.53 3.63
CA THR A 223 2.37 -77.88 3.11
C THR A 223 1.74 -78.80 4.14
N ASN A 224 0.64 -79.45 3.77
CA ASN A 224 0.44 -80.91 3.78
C ASN A 224 -0.91 -81.25 3.14
#